data_AF-A0A4U7MRT9-F1
#
_entry.id   AF-A0A4U7MRT9-F1
#
_cell.length_a   1.000
_cell.length_b   1.000
_cell.length_c   1.000
_cell.angle_alpha   90.00
_cell.angle_beta   90.00
_cell.angle_gamma   90.00
#
_symmetry.space_group_name_H-M   'P 1'
#
loop_
_entity.id
_entity.type
_entity.pdbx_description
1 polymer ?
#
loop_
_entity_poly.entity_id
_entity_poly.type
_entity_poly.pdbx_seq_one_letter_code
_entity_poly.pdbx_strand_id
1 'polypeptide(L)'
;MVKSRLIKKKNRKSASHLKGVAQFSEDTEPHETNGVTLELEDPFDKFRFELPTRRNLVKNYDFTCLATGLSQEDLAPNHRGRFLGDYTGRPKLSGQLLDAIKQKIRGGSESAGRQLKSNLGNLYRALDEIERVGAFKIDRLEDITDEVAEQIAINMIDKATSSYGTVKTVISRSIKSACPEKEICFRPAPRAASEIRFVEKQKARMRLMGETKKTDTRIPTDQEMKKVARAILAETKELCRNFKDGQRLVQSEPKHRHRNQWRKPDYVAKRFHDAIAKSMLTGGFTKFDLGRHLGPSVNFLGRDVGASYLPPSRKSSWAYINAMRWFIPVADDMYLLALQFLIMTGWNIEVALRLDVSDTGKWVTPHPIDPDLVVLRSVKTRAKGVMQYAVSKLGDVNHPYQIIQRALSITEPLRVCLRTELATIAEMYQQPYPREIQSRVNRIKDMLKSPWLYFNTNEIGRIGLVDTGISWELTIALRALLEKHGHDDLLWMTVSDFRDGYISDVYAASGHQYIVAQLAAGHENIKSLRHYLNNALWRNKSFKSTRRFQDALFKLIGKRPV
;
A
#
# COMPACT_ATOMS: atom_id res chain seq x y z
N MET A 1 31.60 51.87 -7.14
CA MET A 1 30.34 51.60 -7.87
C MET A 1 29.38 50.84 -6.97
N VAL A 2 28.50 51.54 -6.25
CA VAL A 2 27.45 50.95 -5.41
C VAL A 2 26.15 51.67 -5.77
N LYS A 3 25.18 50.98 -6.37
CA LYS A 3 23.87 51.53 -6.72
C LYS A 3 22.83 51.05 -5.72
N SER A 4 22.38 51.96 -4.86
CA SER A 4 21.19 51.83 -4.02
C SER A 4 19.92 52.07 -4.86
N ARG A 5 18.87 51.26 -4.67
CA ARG A 5 17.54 51.46 -5.25
C ARG A 5 16.55 51.76 -4.14
N LEU A 6 16.09 53.02 -4.10
CA LEU A 6 14.90 53.46 -3.37
C LEU A 6 13.62 52.94 -4.05
N ILE A 7 12.70 52.40 -3.25
CA ILE A 7 11.33 52.09 -3.68
C ILE A 7 10.40 53.15 -3.07
N LYS A 8 9.77 53.96 -3.93
CA LYS A 8 8.71 54.93 -3.59
C LYS A 8 7.36 54.22 -3.43
N LYS A 9 6.74 54.33 -2.24
CA LYS A 9 5.33 53.98 -2.00
C LYS A 9 4.41 55.09 -2.54
N LYS A 10 3.46 54.75 -3.41
CA LYS A 10 2.35 55.61 -3.84
C LYS A 10 1.11 55.31 -3.00
N ASN A 11 0.67 56.28 -2.21
CA ASN A 11 -0.66 56.31 -1.58
C ASN A 11 -1.69 56.75 -2.61
N ARG A 12 -2.80 56.02 -2.74
CA ARG A 12 -4.03 56.49 -3.40
C ARG A 12 -5.14 56.58 -2.35
N LYS A 13 -5.55 57.81 -2.05
CA LYS A 13 -6.83 58.15 -1.42
C LYS A 13 -7.86 58.30 -2.55
N SER A 14 -9.01 57.67 -2.44
CA SER A 14 -10.19 57.98 -3.24
C SER A 14 -11.36 58.23 -2.31
N ALA A 15 -11.97 59.40 -2.49
CA ALA A 15 -13.07 59.95 -1.73
C ALA A 15 -14.40 59.26 -2.08
N SER A 16 -15.25 59.08 -1.07
CA SER A 16 -16.64 58.66 -1.16
C SER A 16 -17.53 59.86 -1.50
N HIS A 17 -18.45 59.65 -2.46
CA HIS A 17 -19.52 60.56 -2.80
C HIS A 17 -20.80 60.12 -2.06
N LEU A 18 -21.40 61.06 -1.33
CA LEU A 18 -22.70 60.94 -0.65
C LEU A 18 -23.79 61.58 -1.51
N LYS A 19 -24.95 60.93 -1.58
CA LYS A 19 -26.33 61.40 -1.85
C LYS A 19 -27.13 60.13 -2.21
N GLY A 20 -28.26 59.77 -1.65
CA GLY A 20 -29.19 60.37 -0.69
C GLY A 20 -30.53 59.67 -0.96
N VAL A 21 -31.22 59.13 0.05
CA VAL A 21 -32.60 58.62 -0.10
C VAL A 21 -33.40 58.85 1.19
N ALA A 22 -34.47 59.61 0.99
CA ALA A 22 -35.76 59.72 1.68
C ALA A 22 -35.93 59.19 3.12
N GLN A 23 -36.32 60.13 4.00
CA GLN A 23 -37.13 59.90 5.19
C GLN A 23 -38.56 59.55 4.79
N PHE A 24 -39.12 58.49 5.37
CA PHE A 24 -40.56 58.34 5.60
C PHE A 24 -40.74 57.87 7.03
N SER A 25 -41.47 58.67 7.80
CA SER A 25 -41.92 58.43 9.16
C SER A 25 -43.25 57.69 9.10
N GLU A 26 -43.34 56.54 9.75
CA GLU A 26 -44.61 56.02 10.25
C GLU A 26 -44.40 55.56 11.68
N ASP A 27 -44.94 56.37 12.60
CA ASP A 27 -45.14 56.04 13.99
C ASP A 27 -46.22 54.95 14.09
N THR A 28 -45.86 53.82 14.69
CA THR A 28 -46.86 52.89 15.26
C THR A 28 -46.23 52.22 16.48
N GLU A 29 -46.74 52.58 17.66
CA GLU A 29 -46.41 51.94 18.92
C GLU A 29 -46.80 50.46 18.89
N PRO A 30 -45.90 49.51 19.22
CA PRO A 30 -46.29 48.14 19.45
C PRO A 30 -46.60 47.93 20.93
N HIS A 31 -47.79 47.42 21.19
CA HIS A 31 -48.20 46.85 22.47
C HIS A 31 -47.18 45.82 22.97
N GLU A 32 -46.74 46.00 24.23
CA GLU A 32 -45.96 45.03 24.99
C GLU A 32 -46.77 43.75 25.22
N THR A 33 -46.65 42.78 24.33
CA THR A 33 -46.92 41.39 24.66
C THR A 33 -45.65 40.78 25.23
N ASN A 34 -45.66 40.45 26.52
CA ASN A 34 -44.68 39.58 27.18
C ASN A 34 -44.75 38.17 26.59
N GLY A 35 -44.24 38.02 25.36
CA GLY A 35 -43.95 36.74 24.74
C GLY A 35 -42.58 36.30 25.20
N VAL A 36 -42.50 35.16 25.88
CA VAL A 36 -41.23 34.45 26.09
C VAL A 36 -40.72 34.06 24.69
N THR A 37 -39.85 34.88 24.11
CA THR A 37 -39.11 34.54 22.90
C THR A 37 -38.16 33.41 23.29
N LEU A 38 -38.58 32.17 23.08
CA LEU A 38 -37.66 31.04 23.02
C LEU A 38 -36.75 31.33 21.83
N GLU A 39 -35.59 31.93 22.09
CA GLU A 39 -34.51 32.03 21.11
C GLU A 39 -34.19 30.60 20.68
N LEU A 40 -34.72 30.20 19.51
CA LEU A 40 -34.36 28.96 18.85
C LEU A 40 -32.87 29.09 18.49
N GLU A 41 -32.01 28.50 19.33
CA GLU A 41 -30.57 28.43 19.07
C GLU A 41 -30.36 27.95 17.63
N ASP A 42 -29.59 28.71 16.84
CA ASP A 42 -29.24 28.32 15.47
C ASP A 42 -28.58 26.92 15.55
N PRO A 43 -29.16 25.87 14.92
CA PRO A 43 -28.63 24.51 15.03
C PRO A 43 -27.19 24.39 14.50
N PHE A 44 -26.69 25.43 13.81
CA PHE A 44 -25.33 25.54 13.30
C PHE A 44 -24.37 26.33 14.18
N ASP A 45 -24.81 26.97 15.28
CA ASP A 45 -23.93 27.77 16.13
C ASP A 45 -22.80 26.94 16.75
N LYS A 46 -23.02 25.65 16.98
CA LYS A 46 -21.95 24.72 17.41
C LYS A 46 -20.75 24.64 16.45
N PHE A 47 -20.91 25.02 15.19
CA PHE A 47 -19.82 25.05 14.19
C PHE A 47 -19.04 26.37 14.18
N ARG A 48 -19.48 27.36 14.97
CA ARG A 48 -18.77 28.60 15.24
C ARG A 48 -18.22 28.53 16.67
N PHE A 49 -16.91 28.61 16.82
CA PHE A 49 -16.32 28.52 18.15
C PHE A 49 -15.02 29.31 18.24
N GLU A 50 -14.73 29.74 19.46
CA GLU A 50 -13.54 30.50 19.80
C GLU A 50 -12.48 29.58 20.41
N LEU A 51 -11.23 29.69 19.96
CA LEU A 51 -10.11 28.94 20.54
C LEU A 51 -8.90 29.83 20.79
N PRO A 52 -8.20 29.62 21.92
CA PRO A 52 -6.95 30.31 22.19
C PRO A 52 -5.84 29.82 21.26
N THR A 53 -5.11 30.77 20.69
CA THR A 53 -3.86 30.52 19.96
C THR A 53 -2.68 30.40 20.92
N ARG A 54 -1.51 29.96 20.43
CA ARG A 54 -0.25 29.93 21.21
C ARG A 54 0.17 31.28 21.81
N ARG A 55 -0.38 32.39 21.33
CA ARG A 55 -0.10 33.75 21.82
C ARG A 55 -1.21 34.26 22.75
N ASN A 56 -2.05 33.38 23.28
CA ASN A 56 -3.24 33.71 24.08
C ASN A 56 -4.25 34.65 23.38
N LEU A 57 -4.17 34.81 22.05
CA LEU A 57 -5.21 35.50 21.29
C LEU A 57 -6.37 34.54 21.06
N VAL A 58 -7.57 34.96 21.38
CA VAL A 58 -8.82 34.28 21.05
C VAL A 58 -9.10 34.49 19.56
N LYS A 59 -9.42 33.40 18.85
CA LYS A 59 -9.71 33.42 17.42
C LYS A 59 -10.99 32.66 17.13
N ASN A 60 -11.80 33.23 16.25
CA ASN A 60 -13.11 32.72 15.88
C ASN A 60 -12.96 31.86 14.63
N TYR A 61 -13.40 30.62 14.74
CA TYR A 61 -13.38 29.66 13.65
C TYR A 61 -14.81 29.34 13.27
N ASP A 62 -15.12 29.44 11.98
CA ASP A 62 -16.43 29.11 11.44
C ASP A 62 -16.30 27.95 10.45
N PHE A 63 -16.90 26.82 10.80
CA PHE A 63 -16.99 25.60 10.00
C PHE A 63 -18.42 25.30 9.52
N THR A 64 -19.34 26.26 9.59
CA THR A 64 -20.77 26.10 9.23
C THR A 64 -20.95 25.51 7.82
N CYS A 65 -20.10 25.91 6.87
CA CYS A 65 -20.16 25.43 5.49
C CYS A 65 -19.97 23.91 5.34
N LEU A 66 -19.38 23.21 6.31
CA LEU A 66 -19.32 21.73 6.27
C LEU A 66 -20.71 21.13 6.51
N ALA A 67 -21.51 21.76 7.37
CA ALA A 67 -22.86 21.32 7.69
C ALA A 67 -23.87 21.71 6.60
N THR A 68 -23.75 22.92 6.06
CA THR A 68 -24.71 23.48 5.08
C THR A 68 -24.34 23.22 3.63
N GLY A 69 -23.07 22.90 3.34
CA GLY A 69 -22.53 22.88 1.99
C GLY A 69 -21.96 24.24 1.61
N LEU A 70 -21.33 24.29 0.44
CA LEU A 70 -20.77 25.51 -0.11
C LEU A 70 -20.80 25.44 -1.64
N SER A 71 -21.43 26.43 -2.25
CA SER A 71 -21.41 26.65 -3.69
C SER A 71 -20.43 27.76 -4.08
N GLN A 72 -20.07 27.83 -5.35
CA GLN A 72 -19.24 28.91 -5.89
C GLN A 72 -19.93 30.29 -5.77
N GLU A 73 -21.27 30.32 -5.74
CA GLU A 73 -22.06 31.54 -5.65
C GLU A 73 -21.97 32.17 -4.26
N ASP A 74 -21.90 31.34 -3.22
CA ASP A 74 -21.73 31.74 -1.81
C ASP A 74 -20.36 32.40 -1.53
N LEU A 75 -19.42 32.29 -2.47
CA LEU A 75 -18.08 32.85 -2.32
C LEU A 75 -17.98 34.26 -2.88
N ALA A 76 -17.30 35.12 -2.11
CA ALA A 76 -16.92 36.45 -2.58
C ALA A 76 -16.09 36.33 -3.88
N PRO A 77 -16.23 37.30 -4.81
CA PRO A 77 -15.66 37.19 -6.17
C PRO A 77 -14.15 36.88 -6.21
N ASN A 78 -13.38 37.41 -5.26
CA ASN A 78 -11.94 37.21 -5.14
C ASN A 78 -11.53 35.78 -4.68
N HIS A 79 -12.47 35.00 -4.15
CA HIS A 79 -12.23 33.63 -3.69
C HIS A 79 -12.66 32.55 -4.70
N ARG A 80 -13.51 32.90 -5.68
CA ARG A 80 -14.03 31.97 -6.69
C ARG A 80 -12.93 31.27 -7.49
N GLY A 81 -11.86 31.98 -7.87
CA GLY A 81 -10.75 31.39 -8.63
C GLY A 81 -9.88 30.37 -7.87
N ARG A 82 -10.03 30.25 -6.55
CA ARG A 82 -9.33 29.24 -5.72
C ARG A 82 -10.26 28.12 -5.26
N PHE A 83 -11.54 28.19 -5.63
CA PHE A 83 -12.54 27.22 -5.23
C PHE A 83 -12.45 25.99 -6.13
N LEU A 84 -12.44 24.81 -5.52
CA LEU A 84 -12.23 23.54 -6.22
C LEU A 84 -13.55 22.85 -6.63
N GLY A 85 -14.65 23.61 -6.63
CA GLY A 85 -16.00 23.14 -6.95
C GLY A 85 -16.92 23.07 -5.73
N ASP A 86 -18.22 22.91 -5.99
CA ASP A 86 -19.27 22.84 -4.97
C ASP A 86 -19.16 21.55 -4.15
N TYR A 87 -19.75 21.53 -2.95
CA TYR A 87 -19.96 20.28 -2.21
C TYR A 87 -21.21 20.32 -1.32
N THR A 88 -21.79 19.13 -1.10
CA THR A 88 -23.02 18.96 -0.30
C THR A 88 -22.73 19.01 1.20
N GLY A 89 -23.56 19.73 1.96
CA GLY A 89 -23.49 19.79 3.42
C GLY A 89 -23.86 18.47 4.09
N ARG A 90 -23.13 18.10 5.14
CA ARG A 90 -23.38 16.87 5.94
C ARG A 90 -23.37 17.22 7.43
N PRO A 91 -24.51 17.70 7.99
CA PRO A 91 -24.55 18.24 9.34
C PRO A 91 -24.26 17.18 10.41
N LYS A 92 -24.66 15.92 10.18
CA LYS A 92 -24.43 14.80 11.09
C LYS A 92 -22.94 14.44 11.15
N LEU A 93 -22.33 14.18 9.99
CA LEU A 93 -20.88 13.92 9.88
C LEU A 93 -20.06 15.10 10.41
N SER A 94 -20.40 16.33 10.05
CA SER A 94 -19.72 17.54 10.55
C SER A 94 -19.74 17.61 12.07
N GLY A 95 -20.90 17.32 12.69
CA GLY A 95 -21.06 17.27 14.13
C GLY A 95 -20.13 16.25 14.78
N GLN A 96 -20.02 15.05 14.21
CA GLN A 96 -19.13 14.00 14.72
C GLN A 96 -17.63 14.32 14.54
N LEU A 97 -17.26 15.15 13.55
CA LEU A 97 -15.87 15.57 13.33
C LEU A 97 -15.44 16.74 14.22
N LEU A 98 -16.38 17.46 14.83
CA LEU A 98 -16.16 18.77 15.44
C LEU A 98 -15.09 18.75 16.55
N ASP A 99 -15.09 17.74 17.42
CA ASP A 99 -14.12 17.66 18.51
C ASP A 99 -12.70 17.41 18.00
N ALA A 100 -12.54 16.54 17.00
CA ALA A 100 -11.24 16.32 16.37
C ALA A 100 -10.75 17.56 15.61
N ILE A 101 -11.66 18.34 15.01
CA ILE A 101 -11.37 19.64 14.40
C ILE A 101 -10.84 20.60 15.46
N LYS A 102 -11.57 20.80 16.56
CA LYS A 102 -11.19 21.66 17.70
C LYS A 102 -9.81 21.27 18.25
N GLN A 103 -9.58 19.98 18.48
CA GLN A 103 -8.29 19.47 18.94
C GLN A 103 -7.15 19.71 17.93
N LYS A 104 -7.42 19.60 16.62
CA LYS A 104 -6.41 19.78 15.59
C LYS A 104 -5.93 21.23 15.45
N ILE A 105 -6.82 22.19 15.67
CA ILE A 105 -6.53 23.63 15.52
C ILE A 105 -6.19 24.32 16.85
N ARG A 106 -6.39 23.66 18.00
CA ARG A 106 -6.02 24.20 19.32
C ARG A 106 -4.54 24.60 19.34
N GLY A 107 -4.27 25.87 19.66
CA GLY A 107 -2.92 26.44 19.61
C GLY A 107 -2.33 26.66 18.20
N GLY A 108 -3.12 26.41 17.14
CA GLY A 108 -2.77 26.70 15.75
C GLY A 108 -2.90 28.18 15.41
N SER A 109 -2.41 28.55 14.23
CA SER A 109 -2.68 29.87 13.64
C SER A 109 -4.04 29.87 12.93
N GLU A 110 -4.60 31.05 12.71
CA GLU A 110 -5.82 31.22 11.91
C GLU A 110 -5.68 30.64 10.50
N SER A 111 -4.48 30.74 9.92
CA SER A 111 -4.13 30.10 8.64
C SER A 111 -4.23 28.58 8.71
N ALA A 112 -3.88 27.95 9.85
CA ALA A 112 -4.02 26.50 10.02
C ALA A 112 -5.50 26.09 10.07
N GLY A 113 -6.36 26.89 10.71
CA GLY A 113 -7.81 26.69 10.69
C GLY A 113 -8.41 26.82 9.29
N ARG A 114 -8.05 27.89 8.55
CA ARG A 114 -8.45 28.07 7.15
C ARG A 114 -7.98 26.92 6.26
N GLN A 115 -6.74 26.45 6.43
CA GLN A 115 -6.21 25.30 5.69
C GLN A 115 -6.96 24.02 6.03
N LEU A 116 -7.29 23.80 7.31
CA LEU A 116 -8.09 22.64 7.72
C LEU A 116 -9.50 22.68 7.11
N LYS A 117 -10.18 23.84 7.16
CA LYS A 117 -11.49 24.05 6.51
C LYS A 117 -11.44 23.72 5.02
N SER A 118 -10.43 24.20 4.31
CA SER A 118 -10.20 23.87 2.90
C SER A 118 -9.98 22.37 2.66
N ASN A 119 -9.14 21.73 3.49
CA ASN A 119 -8.89 20.29 3.40
C ASN A 119 -10.15 19.45 3.64
N LEU A 120 -11.00 19.85 4.59
CA LEU A 120 -12.29 19.20 4.85
C LEU A 120 -13.30 19.45 3.72
N GLY A 121 -13.30 20.63 3.10
CA GLY A 121 -14.07 20.84 1.86
C GLY A 121 -13.66 19.86 0.74
N ASN A 122 -12.37 19.54 0.62
CA ASN A 122 -11.90 18.51 -0.32
C ASN A 122 -12.36 17.10 0.04
N LEU A 123 -12.48 16.78 1.33
CA LEU A 123 -13.11 15.53 1.77
C LEU A 123 -14.56 15.48 1.29
N TYR A 124 -15.34 16.54 1.49
CA TYR A 124 -16.77 16.54 1.18
C TYR A 124 -17.02 16.40 -0.33
N ARG A 125 -16.19 17.05 -1.17
CA ARG A 125 -16.19 16.81 -2.62
C ARG A 125 -15.86 15.36 -2.98
N ALA A 126 -14.91 14.75 -2.28
CA ALA A 126 -14.58 13.34 -2.50
C ALA A 126 -15.76 12.43 -2.10
N LEU A 127 -16.49 12.77 -1.02
CA LEU A 127 -17.71 12.05 -0.64
C LEU A 127 -18.82 12.23 -1.68
N ASP A 128 -19.04 13.43 -2.20
CA ASP A 128 -20.03 13.67 -3.27
C ASP A 128 -19.70 12.85 -4.53
N GLU A 129 -18.42 12.75 -4.90
CA GLU A 129 -17.98 11.92 -6.02
C GLU A 129 -18.21 10.43 -5.76
N ILE A 130 -17.95 9.97 -4.53
CA ILE A 130 -18.19 8.58 -4.13
C ILE A 130 -19.69 8.26 -4.16
N GLU A 131 -20.56 9.14 -3.65
CA GLU A 131 -22.02 8.99 -3.67
C GLU A 131 -22.59 9.07 -5.09
N ARG A 132 -21.96 9.84 -5.98
CA ARG A 132 -22.34 9.90 -7.40
C ARG A 132 -22.09 8.58 -8.11
N VAL A 133 -21.03 7.86 -7.72
CA VAL A 133 -20.64 6.57 -8.30
C VAL A 133 -21.30 5.38 -7.58
N GLY A 134 -21.49 5.48 -6.26
CA GLY A 134 -22.03 4.45 -5.39
C GLY A 134 -23.37 4.86 -4.79
N ALA A 135 -24.38 4.00 -4.90
CA ALA A 135 -25.78 4.32 -4.58
C ALA A 135 -26.11 4.48 -3.08
N PHE A 136 -25.17 4.84 -2.21
CA PHE A 136 -25.43 5.08 -0.78
C PHE A 136 -24.88 6.42 -0.31
N LYS A 137 -25.65 7.11 0.53
CA LYS A 137 -25.32 8.41 1.12
C LYS A 137 -24.35 8.21 2.30
N ILE A 138 -23.31 9.04 2.39
CA ILE A 138 -22.33 9.05 3.47
C ILE A 138 -22.59 10.31 4.32
N ASP A 139 -23.41 10.17 5.36
CA ASP A 139 -23.87 11.30 6.18
C ASP A 139 -23.33 11.23 7.62
N ARG A 140 -22.67 10.12 8.00
CA ARG A 140 -22.08 9.89 9.32
C ARG A 140 -20.72 9.18 9.26
N LEU A 141 -19.98 9.18 10.37
CA LEU A 141 -18.70 8.47 10.49
C LEU A 141 -18.85 6.94 10.35
N GLU A 142 -20.01 6.43 10.75
CA GLU A 142 -20.36 5.02 10.64
C GLU A 142 -20.46 4.56 9.17
N ASP A 143 -20.77 5.48 8.26
CA ASP A 143 -20.89 5.22 6.82
C ASP A 143 -19.51 5.14 6.13
N ILE A 144 -18.45 5.63 6.77
CA ILE A 144 -17.08 5.54 6.24
C ILE A 144 -16.57 4.12 6.49
N THR A 145 -16.73 3.22 5.53
CA THR A 145 -16.14 1.86 5.58
C THR A 145 -14.69 1.86 5.11
N ASP A 146 -14.01 0.71 5.14
CA ASP A 146 -12.66 0.56 4.57
C ASP A 146 -12.66 0.85 3.06
N GLU A 147 -13.71 0.44 2.34
CA GLU A 147 -13.89 0.74 0.92
C GLU A 147 -14.04 2.24 0.68
N VAL A 148 -14.86 2.92 1.49
CA VAL A 148 -15.03 4.38 1.41
C VAL A 148 -13.71 5.09 1.73
N ALA A 149 -12.98 4.64 2.75
CA ALA A 149 -11.68 5.20 3.11
C ALA A 149 -10.65 5.07 1.98
N GLU A 150 -10.63 3.95 1.25
CA GLU A 150 -9.79 3.77 0.07
C GLU A 150 -10.21 4.71 -1.08
N GLN A 151 -11.51 4.90 -1.32
CA GLN A 151 -11.99 5.84 -2.34
C GLN A 151 -11.73 7.30 -1.98
N ILE A 152 -11.82 7.68 -0.69
CA ILE A 152 -11.40 9.00 -0.21
C ILE A 152 -9.91 9.20 -0.50
N ALA A 153 -9.09 8.19 -0.22
CA ALA A 153 -7.67 8.25 -0.50
C ALA A 153 -7.42 8.48 -1.99
N ILE A 154 -8.04 7.70 -2.88
CA ILE A 154 -7.91 7.84 -4.34
C ILE A 154 -8.29 9.26 -4.78
N ASN A 155 -9.46 9.76 -4.38
CA ASN A 155 -9.97 11.07 -4.82
C ASN A 155 -9.17 12.26 -4.28
N MET A 156 -8.63 12.16 -3.05
CA MET A 156 -7.92 13.27 -2.42
C MET A 156 -6.42 13.28 -2.72
N ILE A 157 -5.80 12.11 -2.89
CA ILE A 157 -4.36 12.00 -3.15
C ILE A 157 -3.99 12.64 -4.48
N ASP A 158 -4.85 12.50 -5.50
CA ASP A 158 -4.64 13.09 -6.83
C ASP A 158 -4.64 14.61 -6.81
N LYS A 159 -5.36 15.23 -5.86
CA LYS A 159 -5.55 16.68 -5.80
C LYS A 159 -4.60 17.37 -4.82
N ALA A 160 -4.34 16.78 -3.65
CA ALA A 160 -3.42 17.35 -2.65
C ALA A 160 -3.05 16.35 -1.54
N THR A 161 -1.83 15.81 -1.59
CA THR A 161 -1.33 14.79 -0.65
C THR A 161 -1.33 15.24 0.82
N SER A 162 -0.98 16.51 1.07
CA SER A 162 -0.98 17.10 2.41
C SER A 162 -2.39 17.28 2.97
N SER A 163 -3.38 17.51 2.11
CA SER A 163 -4.79 17.57 2.49
C SER A 163 -5.28 16.20 2.96
N TYR A 164 -4.99 15.13 2.23
CA TYR A 164 -5.38 13.77 2.61
C TYR A 164 -4.82 13.37 3.98
N GLY A 165 -3.53 13.58 4.24
CA GLY A 165 -2.93 13.23 5.54
C GLY A 165 -3.57 13.99 6.72
N THR A 166 -3.94 15.25 6.50
CA THR A 166 -4.65 16.05 7.50
C THR A 166 -6.06 15.52 7.76
N VAL A 167 -6.79 15.22 6.68
CA VAL A 167 -8.15 14.67 6.73
C VAL A 167 -8.18 13.29 7.37
N LYS A 168 -7.30 12.36 6.95
CA LYS A 168 -7.10 11.05 7.59
C LYS A 168 -6.94 11.21 9.09
N THR A 169 -6.08 12.12 9.55
CA THR A 169 -5.84 12.34 10.98
C THR A 169 -7.13 12.76 11.72
N VAL A 170 -7.92 13.67 11.13
CA VAL A 170 -9.16 14.15 11.75
C VAL A 170 -10.22 13.05 11.78
N ILE A 171 -10.43 12.34 10.66
CA ILE A 171 -11.40 11.26 10.58
C ILE A 171 -11.01 10.11 11.52
N SER A 172 -9.76 9.62 11.48
CA SER A 172 -9.30 8.53 12.34
C SER A 172 -9.43 8.86 13.84
N ARG A 173 -9.17 10.11 14.24
CA ARG A 173 -9.40 10.55 15.64
C ARG A 173 -10.88 10.57 16.00
N SER A 174 -11.72 11.06 15.09
CA SER A 174 -13.16 11.14 15.31
C SER A 174 -13.78 9.76 15.41
N ILE A 175 -13.40 8.83 14.53
CA ILE A 175 -13.81 7.43 14.59
C ILE A 175 -13.36 6.82 15.92
N LYS A 176 -12.08 6.97 16.29
CA LYS A 176 -11.58 6.41 17.55
C LYS A 176 -12.33 6.95 18.78
N SER A 177 -12.85 8.18 18.70
CA SER A 177 -13.62 8.79 19.79
C SER A 177 -15.09 8.37 19.79
N ALA A 178 -15.74 8.34 18.62
CA ALA A 178 -17.18 8.08 18.48
C ALA A 178 -17.50 6.57 18.41
N CYS A 179 -16.59 5.80 17.82
CA CYS A 179 -16.68 4.37 17.61
C CYS A 179 -15.31 3.76 17.93
N PRO A 180 -14.89 3.71 19.22
CA PRO A 180 -13.59 3.16 19.60
C PRO A 180 -13.38 1.74 19.07
N GLU A 181 -14.47 1.02 18.84
CA GLU A 181 -14.50 -0.33 18.30
C GLU A 181 -14.24 -0.45 16.78
N LYS A 182 -14.38 0.65 16.05
CA LYS A 182 -14.29 0.67 14.60
C LYS A 182 -12.87 1.06 14.17
N GLU A 183 -12.08 0.08 13.74
CA GLU A 183 -10.77 0.35 13.12
C GLU A 183 -10.92 0.46 11.60
N ILE A 184 -10.77 1.67 11.06
CA ILE A 184 -10.79 1.91 9.61
C ILE A 184 -9.35 1.99 9.07
N CYS A 185 -9.06 1.16 8.08
CA CYS A 185 -7.77 1.07 7.40
C CYS A 185 -7.60 2.13 6.32
N PHE A 186 -7.42 3.40 6.73
CA PHE A 186 -7.04 4.44 5.77
C PHE A 186 -5.68 4.15 5.13
N ARG A 187 -5.60 4.26 3.80
CA ARG A 187 -4.32 4.25 3.08
C ARG A 187 -3.34 5.26 3.69
N PRO A 188 -2.05 4.94 3.85
CA PRO A 188 -1.09 5.94 4.30
C PRO A 188 -0.99 7.08 3.28
N ALA A 189 -0.92 8.32 3.79
CA ALA A 189 -0.68 9.46 2.91
C ALA A 189 0.67 9.27 2.19
N PRO A 190 0.71 9.31 0.85
CA PRO A 190 1.96 9.21 0.11
C PRO A 190 2.92 10.29 0.60
N ARG A 191 4.19 9.95 0.81
CA ARG A 191 5.10 10.86 1.54
C ARG A 191 5.77 11.87 0.62
N ALA A 192 5.74 11.64 -0.70
CA ALA A 192 6.21 12.58 -1.69
C ALA A 192 5.29 12.61 -2.93
N ALA A 193 5.13 13.80 -3.52
CA ALA A 193 4.48 13.95 -4.82
C ALA A 193 5.14 13.08 -5.91
N SER A 194 6.41 12.69 -5.73
CA SER A 194 7.12 11.75 -6.62
C SER A 194 6.64 10.30 -6.51
N GLU A 195 6.21 9.82 -5.34
CA GLU A 195 5.63 8.48 -5.21
C GLU A 195 4.26 8.44 -5.90
N ILE A 196 3.45 9.49 -5.75
CA ILE A 196 2.18 9.65 -6.46
C ILE A 196 2.45 9.78 -7.94
N ARG A 197 3.34 10.67 -8.38
CA ARG A 197 3.70 10.79 -9.80
C ARG A 197 4.23 9.48 -10.35
N PHE A 198 4.94 8.66 -9.58
CA PHE A 198 5.37 7.35 -10.06
C PHE A 198 4.18 6.39 -10.19
N VAL A 199 3.34 6.25 -9.17
CA VAL A 199 2.16 5.37 -9.21
C VAL A 199 1.14 5.85 -10.26
N GLU A 200 0.85 7.13 -10.32
CA GLU A 200 -0.02 7.76 -11.32
C GLU A 200 0.62 7.79 -12.70
N LYS A 201 1.94 7.95 -12.85
CA LYS A 201 2.61 7.73 -14.16
C LYS A 201 2.49 6.28 -14.58
N GLN A 202 2.61 5.32 -13.66
CA GLN A 202 2.42 3.90 -13.97
C GLN A 202 0.96 3.59 -14.28
N LYS A 203 -0.01 4.11 -13.51
CA LYS A 203 -1.46 3.97 -13.80
C LYS A 203 -1.85 4.69 -15.08
N ALA A 204 -1.38 5.91 -15.32
CA ALA A 204 -1.62 6.66 -16.55
C ALA A 204 -0.98 5.94 -17.74
N ARG A 205 0.24 5.41 -17.60
CA ARG A 205 0.87 4.54 -18.59
C ARG A 205 0.04 3.27 -18.79
N MET A 206 -0.55 2.69 -17.74
CA MET A 206 -1.48 1.56 -17.87
C MET A 206 -2.82 1.95 -18.51
N ARG A 207 -3.33 3.16 -18.28
CA ARG A 207 -4.53 3.68 -18.96
C ARG A 207 -4.21 3.93 -20.43
N LEU A 208 -3.04 4.50 -20.73
CA LEU A 208 -2.54 4.68 -22.10
C LEU A 208 -2.33 3.32 -22.81
N MET A 209 -1.81 2.32 -22.09
CA MET A 209 -1.70 0.93 -22.57
C MET A 209 -3.02 0.14 -22.46
N GLY A 210 -4.07 0.74 -21.88
CA GLY A 210 -5.29 0.07 -21.43
C GLY A 210 -6.59 0.58 -22.08
N GLU A 211 -6.52 1.60 -22.94
CA GLU A 211 -7.55 1.85 -23.97
C GLU A 211 -7.37 0.97 -25.20
N THR A 212 -6.18 0.41 -25.42
CA THR A 212 -6.09 -0.85 -26.15
C THR A 212 -6.59 -1.93 -25.19
N LYS A 213 -7.79 -2.44 -25.46
CA LYS A 213 -8.30 -3.71 -24.91
C LYS A 213 -7.16 -4.72 -24.76
N LYS A 214 -7.39 -5.74 -23.94
CA LYS A 214 -6.62 -7.01 -23.87
C LYS A 214 -6.56 -7.78 -25.21
N THR A 215 -6.63 -7.10 -26.36
CA THR A 215 -6.59 -7.61 -27.72
C THR A 215 -5.23 -8.18 -28.07
N ASP A 216 -4.16 -7.75 -27.41
CA ASP A 216 -2.87 -8.42 -27.55
C ASP A 216 -2.68 -9.41 -26.40
N THR A 217 -3.28 -10.60 -26.55
CA THR A 217 -3.05 -11.77 -25.69
C THR A 217 -1.65 -12.36 -25.92
N ARG A 218 -0.63 -11.50 -25.95
CA ARG A 218 0.75 -11.90 -26.18
C ARG A 218 1.24 -12.70 -24.98
N ILE A 219 1.54 -13.98 -25.20
CA ILE A 219 2.26 -14.79 -24.22
C ILE A 219 3.75 -14.44 -24.29
N PRO A 220 4.42 -14.21 -23.16
CA PRO A 220 5.86 -14.02 -23.15
C PRO A 220 6.58 -15.23 -23.76
N THR A 221 7.55 -14.99 -24.61
CA THR A 221 8.43 -16.04 -25.12
C THR A 221 9.32 -16.58 -24.00
N ASP A 222 9.82 -17.81 -24.16
CA ASP A 222 10.79 -18.41 -23.22
C ASP A 222 12.03 -17.52 -23.01
N GLN A 223 12.52 -16.87 -24.07
CA GLN A 223 13.67 -15.94 -23.95
C GLN A 223 13.34 -14.72 -23.08
N GLU A 224 12.14 -14.16 -23.22
CA GLU A 224 11.68 -13.04 -22.38
C GLU A 224 11.51 -13.49 -20.93
N MET A 225 10.89 -14.65 -20.69
CA MET A 225 10.78 -15.24 -19.35
C MET A 225 12.16 -15.46 -18.71
N LYS A 226 13.15 -15.95 -19.47
CA LYS A 226 14.53 -16.11 -19.01
C LYS A 226 15.23 -14.78 -18.71
N LYS A 227 14.92 -13.69 -19.43
CA LYS A 227 15.43 -12.34 -19.08
C LYS A 227 14.83 -11.90 -17.74
N VAL A 228 13.51 -11.99 -17.59
CA VAL A 228 12.80 -11.62 -16.36
C VAL A 228 13.31 -12.43 -15.16
N ALA A 229 13.41 -13.76 -15.30
CA ALA A 229 13.91 -14.64 -14.25
C ALA A 229 15.34 -14.30 -13.82
N ARG A 230 16.22 -13.95 -14.76
CA ARG A 230 17.59 -13.51 -14.46
C ARG A 230 17.62 -12.18 -13.71
N ALA A 231 16.80 -11.21 -14.12
CA ALA A 231 16.70 -9.92 -13.44
C ALA A 231 16.18 -10.09 -12.00
N ILE A 232 15.12 -10.89 -11.81
CA ILE A 232 14.60 -11.23 -10.47
C ILE A 232 15.68 -11.92 -9.63
N LEU A 233 16.36 -12.92 -10.19
CA LEU A 233 17.40 -13.67 -9.48
C LEU A 233 18.58 -12.77 -9.07
N ALA A 234 19.00 -11.85 -9.94
CA ALA A 234 20.07 -10.90 -9.63
C ALA A 234 19.68 -10.01 -8.43
N GLU A 235 18.47 -9.46 -8.42
CA GLU A 235 17.98 -8.62 -7.31
C GLU A 235 17.79 -9.41 -6.02
N THR A 236 17.26 -10.64 -6.08
CA THR A 236 17.16 -11.49 -4.88
C THR A 236 18.54 -11.84 -4.32
N LYS A 237 19.55 -12.07 -5.16
CA LYS A 237 20.92 -12.31 -4.68
C LYS A 237 21.48 -11.10 -3.94
N GLU A 238 21.28 -9.89 -4.46
CA GLU A 238 21.66 -8.65 -3.77
C GLU A 238 20.91 -8.47 -2.45
N LEU A 239 19.60 -8.77 -2.43
CA LEU A 239 18.81 -8.79 -1.19
C LEU A 239 19.40 -9.77 -0.17
N CYS A 240 19.76 -10.98 -0.58
CA CYS A 240 20.37 -11.98 0.30
C CYS A 240 21.73 -11.52 0.83
N ARG A 241 22.54 -10.90 -0.03
CA ARG A 241 23.82 -10.31 0.38
C ARG A 241 23.60 -9.23 1.44
N ASN A 242 22.60 -8.37 1.26
CA ASN A 242 22.28 -7.31 2.20
C ASN A 242 21.98 -7.83 3.63
N PHE A 243 21.17 -8.90 3.76
CA PHE A 243 20.92 -9.51 5.07
C PHE A 243 22.20 -10.14 5.67
N LYS A 244 23.01 -10.82 4.84
CA LYS A 244 24.29 -11.39 5.28
C LYS A 244 25.28 -10.31 5.73
N ASP A 245 25.33 -9.19 5.03
CA ASP A 245 26.17 -8.04 5.39
C ASP A 245 25.72 -7.45 6.72
N GLY A 246 24.41 -7.32 6.95
CA GLY A 246 23.83 -6.96 8.24
C GLY A 246 24.34 -7.83 9.39
N GLN A 247 24.28 -9.16 9.22
CA GLN A 247 24.78 -10.11 10.21
C GLN A 247 26.30 -9.98 10.44
N ARG A 248 27.08 -9.82 9.37
CA ARG A 248 28.53 -9.62 9.45
C ARG A 248 28.89 -8.34 10.21
N LEU A 249 28.16 -7.25 9.97
CA LEU A 249 28.37 -5.95 10.63
C LEU A 249 28.08 -6.01 12.14
N VAL A 250 27.11 -6.83 12.58
CA VAL A 250 26.83 -7.05 14.01
C VAL A 250 27.94 -7.84 14.69
N GLN A 251 28.51 -8.82 13.98
CA GLN A 251 29.61 -9.65 14.48
C GLN A 251 30.93 -8.91 14.58
N SER A 252 31.14 -7.85 13.78
CA SER A 252 32.33 -7.01 13.92
C SER A 252 32.27 -6.17 15.20
N GLU A 253 33.29 -6.28 16.05
CA GLU A 253 33.40 -5.42 17.24
C GLU A 253 33.71 -3.97 16.83
N PRO A 254 32.85 -3.00 17.19
CA PRO A 254 33.11 -1.61 16.84
C PRO A 254 34.29 -1.08 17.67
N LYS A 255 35.45 -0.89 17.02
CA LYS A 255 36.73 -0.58 17.68
C LYS A 255 36.86 0.80 18.35
N HIS A 256 35.84 1.68 18.34
CA HIS A 256 36.04 3.08 18.76
C HIS A 256 34.81 3.70 19.45
N ARG A 257 35.03 4.52 20.50
CA ARG A 257 34.03 5.29 21.29
C ARG A 257 33.95 6.79 20.94
N HIS A 258 33.90 7.17 19.67
CA HIS A 258 33.87 8.59 19.26
C HIS A 258 32.50 9.11 18.82
N ARG A 259 32.26 10.43 18.95
CA ARG A 259 31.02 11.15 18.60
C ARG A 259 30.47 10.87 17.19
N ASN A 260 31.32 10.49 16.23
CA ASN A 260 30.94 10.24 14.83
C ASN A 260 30.58 8.77 14.50
N GLN A 261 30.36 7.92 15.52
CA GLN A 261 30.00 6.51 15.35
C GLN A 261 28.76 6.26 14.47
N TRP A 262 27.78 7.16 14.47
CA TRP A 262 26.56 7.01 13.65
C TRP A 262 26.79 7.06 12.13
N ARG A 263 28.02 7.36 11.69
CA ARG A 263 28.44 7.24 10.29
C ARG A 263 29.06 5.88 9.97
N LYS A 264 29.40 5.07 10.98
CA LYS A 264 30.04 3.77 10.78
C LYS A 264 28.97 2.66 10.68
N PRO A 265 28.95 1.88 9.58
CA PRO A 265 27.92 0.86 9.37
C PRO A 265 27.83 -0.22 10.46
N ASP A 266 28.96 -0.67 10.99
CA ASP A 266 29.08 -1.67 12.05
C ASP A 266 28.37 -1.23 13.35
N TYR A 267 28.66 -0.01 13.80
CA TYR A 267 28.03 0.56 14.99
C TYR A 267 26.52 0.69 14.79
N VAL A 268 26.08 1.19 13.63
CA VAL A 268 24.67 1.39 13.33
C VAL A 268 23.95 0.05 13.26
N ALA A 269 24.52 -0.93 12.54
CA ALA A 269 23.99 -2.28 12.45
C ALA A 269 23.78 -2.89 13.83
N LYS A 270 24.79 -2.81 14.71
CA LYS A 270 24.68 -3.31 16.10
C LYS A 270 23.57 -2.61 16.89
N ARG A 271 23.47 -1.28 16.81
CA ARG A 271 22.42 -0.53 17.53
C ARG A 271 21.02 -0.87 17.04
N PHE A 272 20.83 -1.05 15.74
CA PHE A 272 19.55 -1.47 15.17
C PHE A 272 19.24 -2.92 15.54
N HIS A 273 20.20 -3.83 15.45
CA HIS A 273 20.06 -5.22 15.89
C HIS A 273 19.61 -5.29 17.36
N ASP A 274 20.30 -4.58 18.26
CA ASP A 274 19.96 -4.54 19.69
C ASP A 274 18.58 -3.92 19.94
N ALA A 275 18.22 -2.85 19.21
CA ALA A 275 16.91 -2.22 19.32
C ALA A 275 15.80 -3.15 18.82
N ILE A 276 16.03 -3.87 17.73
CA ILE A 276 15.12 -4.87 17.16
C ILE A 276 14.91 -6.02 18.15
N ALA A 277 15.99 -6.58 18.69
CA ALA A 277 15.93 -7.65 19.69
C ALA A 277 15.16 -7.23 20.94
N LYS A 278 15.39 -6.00 21.44
CA LYS A 278 14.64 -5.46 22.59
C LYS A 278 13.17 -5.25 22.27
N SER A 279 12.84 -4.74 21.08
CA SER A 279 11.46 -4.52 20.65
C SER A 279 10.67 -5.83 20.52
N MET A 280 11.34 -6.94 20.16
CA MET A 280 10.73 -8.27 20.14
C MET A 280 10.29 -8.74 21.53
N LEU A 281 11.07 -8.43 22.57
CA LEU A 281 10.75 -8.81 23.95
C LEU A 281 9.53 -8.06 24.50
N THR A 282 9.28 -6.84 24.02
CA THR A 282 8.18 -6.00 24.49
C THR A 282 6.89 -6.15 23.66
N GLY A 283 6.85 -7.08 22.70
CA GLY A 283 5.67 -7.34 21.88
C GLY A 283 5.26 -6.18 20.96
N GLY A 284 6.16 -5.24 20.66
CA GLY A 284 5.81 -4.03 19.92
C GLY A 284 6.98 -3.40 19.19
N PHE A 285 6.74 -2.99 17.94
CA PHE A 285 7.73 -2.37 17.05
C PHE A 285 7.49 -0.87 16.84
N THR A 286 6.98 -0.14 17.84
CA THR A 286 6.54 1.24 17.58
C THR A 286 7.72 2.16 17.26
N LYS A 287 7.44 3.28 16.55
CA LYS A 287 8.44 4.34 16.34
C LYS A 287 9.00 4.83 17.67
N PHE A 288 8.15 4.86 18.69
CA PHE A 288 8.52 5.30 20.02
C PHE A 288 9.53 4.35 20.65
N ASP A 289 9.36 3.04 20.49
CA ASP A 289 10.29 2.03 21.03
C ASP A 289 11.64 2.07 20.31
N LEU A 290 11.63 2.10 18.97
CA LEU A 290 12.86 2.30 18.19
C LEU A 290 13.56 3.62 18.54
N GLY A 291 12.81 4.71 18.69
CA GLY A 291 13.34 6.01 19.10
C GLY A 291 13.88 6.01 20.53
N ARG A 292 13.25 5.27 21.45
CA ARG A 292 13.69 5.10 22.84
C ARG A 292 15.01 4.32 22.90
N HIS A 293 15.16 3.28 22.08
CA HIS A 293 16.37 2.45 22.06
C HIS A 293 17.52 3.07 21.27
N LEU A 294 17.23 3.71 20.14
CA LEU A 294 18.24 4.35 19.29
C LEU A 294 18.61 5.76 19.77
N GLY A 295 17.73 6.39 20.56
CA GLY A 295 17.86 7.76 21.02
C GLY A 295 17.53 8.81 19.94
N PRO A 296 17.62 10.11 20.27
CA PRO A 296 17.38 11.20 19.32
C PRO A 296 18.32 11.16 18.11
N SER A 297 19.44 10.42 18.23
CA SER A 297 20.47 10.31 17.21
C SER A 297 20.06 9.59 15.94
N VAL A 298 18.94 8.87 15.94
CA VAL A 298 18.40 8.24 14.71
C VAL A 298 18.09 9.28 13.63
N ASN A 299 17.78 10.52 14.02
CA ASN A 299 17.53 11.63 13.09
C ASN A 299 18.84 12.18 12.47
N PHE A 300 20.00 11.85 13.02
CA PHE A 300 21.31 12.25 12.49
C PHE A 300 21.95 11.19 11.58
N LEU A 301 21.24 10.09 11.30
CA LEU A 301 21.70 9.11 10.31
C LEU A 301 21.81 9.81 8.95
N GLY A 302 23.03 9.88 8.42
CA GLY A 302 23.27 10.37 7.07
C GLY A 302 22.56 9.48 6.05
N ARG A 303 22.16 10.03 4.89
CA ARG A 303 21.49 9.27 3.83
C ARG A 303 22.28 8.03 3.38
N ASP A 304 23.60 8.08 3.54
CA ASP A 304 24.54 7.03 3.12
C ASP A 304 24.71 5.92 4.17
N VAL A 305 23.98 6.00 5.29
CA VAL A 305 24.07 5.03 6.38
C VAL A 305 22.93 4.01 6.28
N GLY A 306 23.28 2.74 6.05
CA GLY A 306 22.34 1.61 6.03
C GLY A 306 22.68 0.57 4.96
N ALA A 307 21.72 -0.29 4.64
CA ALA A 307 21.76 -1.24 3.53
C ALA A 307 22.20 -0.55 2.23
N SER A 308 23.27 -1.06 1.60
CA SER A 308 23.70 -0.64 0.27
C SER A 308 22.68 -1.02 -0.80
N TYR A 309 21.96 -2.12 -0.57
CA TYR A 309 20.88 -2.59 -1.43
C TYR A 309 19.63 -1.72 -1.29
N LEU A 310 19.15 -1.16 -2.40
CA LEU A 310 17.86 -0.47 -2.51
C LEU A 310 16.97 -1.23 -3.50
N PRO A 311 15.69 -1.47 -3.15
CA PRO A 311 14.79 -2.22 -4.01
C PRO A 311 14.43 -1.37 -5.23
N PRO A 312 14.13 -1.97 -6.40
CA PRO A 312 13.90 -1.22 -7.63
C PRO A 312 12.72 -0.24 -7.55
N SER A 313 11.65 -0.61 -6.84
CA SER A 313 10.39 0.15 -6.77
C SER A 313 10.44 1.38 -5.87
N ARG A 314 11.38 1.46 -4.92
CA ARG A 314 11.44 2.57 -3.95
C ARG A 314 12.85 3.02 -3.65
N LYS A 315 13.09 4.32 -3.85
CA LYS A 315 14.21 5.02 -3.21
C LYS A 315 13.78 5.36 -1.79
N SER A 316 14.09 4.47 -0.84
CA SER A 316 13.93 4.76 0.58
C SER A 316 14.67 6.07 0.91
N SER A 317 13.92 7.14 1.21
CA SER A 317 14.50 8.44 1.53
C SER A 317 15.02 8.54 2.97
N TRP A 318 14.87 7.48 3.77
CA TRP A 318 15.13 7.50 5.19
C TRP A 318 16.26 6.53 5.56
N ALA A 319 17.36 7.09 6.07
CA ALA A 319 18.53 6.33 6.47
C ALA A 319 18.21 5.24 7.52
N TYR A 320 17.31 5.51 8.46
CA TYR A 320 16.92 4.51 9.46
C TYR A 320 16.20 3.29 8.85
N ILE A 321 15.40 3.48 7.80
CA ILE A 321 14.74 2.36 7.10
C ILE A 321 15.82 1.53 6.39
N ASN A 322 16.81 2.18 5.78
CA ASN A 322 17.93 1.48 5.14
C ASN A 322 18.72 0.66 6.17
N ALA A 323 18.99 1.19 7.36
CA ALA A 323 19.65 0.44 8.43
C ALA A 323 18.80 -0.75 8.95
N MET A 324 17.48 -0.59 9.09
CA MET A 324 16.59 -1.69 9.50
C MET A 324 16.58 -2.86 8.51
N ARG A 325 16.73 -2.57 7.21
CA ARG A 325 16.67 -3.58 6.14
C ARG A 325 17.83 -4.58 6.15
N TRP A 326 18.84 -4.38 6.99
CA TRP A 326 19.82 -5.42 7.30
C TRP A 326 19.23 -6.62 8.03
N PHE A 327 18.12 -6.43 8.74
CA PHE A 327 17.59 -7.43 9.68
C PHE A 327 16.12 -7.76 9.45
N ILE A 328 15.35 -6.84 8.87
CA ILE A 328 13.90 -7.01 8.69
C ILE A 328 13.49 -6.58 7.28
N PRO A 329 12.77 -7.41 6.52
CA PRO A 329 12.33 -7.07 5.17
C PRO A 329 11.24 -5.98 5.19
N VAL A 330 11.27 -5.11 4.17
CA VAL A 330 10.13 -4.24 3.83
C VAL A 330 9.29 -4.87 2.71
N ALA A 331 8.16 -4.26 2.37
CA ALA A 331 7.23 -4.79 1.36
C ALA A 331 7.94 -5.14 0.03
N ASP A 332 8.79 -4.24 -0.47
CA ASP A 332 9.49 -4.45 -1.74
C ASP A 332 10.46 -5.64 -1.71
N ASP A 333 11.08 -5.92 -0.56
CA ASP A 333 11.96 -7.08 -0.38
C ASP A 333 11.15 -8.39 -0.51
N MET A 334 9.96 -8.40 0.08
CA MET A 334 9.06 -9.56 0.00
C MET A 334 8.43 -9.71 -1.39
N TYR A 335 8.19 -8.61 -2.11
CA TYR A 335 7.73 -8.67 -3.50
C TYR A 335 8.72 -9.40 -4.40
N LEU A 336 10.03 -9.18 -4.23
CA LEU A 336 11.05 -9.86 -5.03
C LEU A 336 11.08 -11.37 -4.77
N LEU A 337 11.00 -11.79 -3.50
CA LEU A 337 10.93 -13.20 -3.15
C LEU A 337 9.64 -13.85 -3.69
N ALA A 338 8.51 -13.17 -3.58
CA ALA A 338 7.23 -13.64 -4.13
C ALA A 338 7.27 -13.74 -5.67
N LEU A 339 7.84 -12.75 -6.36
CA LEU A 339 8.01 -12.77 -7.82
C LEU A 339 8.91 -13.94 -8.25
N GLN A 340 10.03 -14.18 -7.54
CA GLN A 340 10.90 -15.32 -7.82
C GLN A 340 10.19 -16.65 -7.60
N PHE A 341 9.41 -16.77 -6.52
CA PHE A 341 8.62 -17.96 -6.25
C PHE A 341 7.58 -18.21 -7.35
N LEU A 342 6.87 -17.17 -7.78
CA LEU A 342 5.83 -17.24 -8.80
C LEU A 342 6.39 -17.64 -10.17
N ILE A 343 7.50 -17.04 -10.62
CA ILE A 343 8.09 -17.37 -11.92
C ILE A 343 8.64 -18.80 -11.97
N MET A 344 9.08 -19.34 -10.83
CA MET A 344 9.62 -20.70 -10.72
C MET A 344 8.55 -21.78 -10.62
N THR A 345 7.40 -21.47 -10.02
CA THR A 345 6.32 -22.44 -9.77
C THR A 345 5.20 -22.37 -10.80
N GLY A 346 5.05 -21.25 -11.50
CA GLY A 346 3.88 -20.97 -12.33
C GLY A 346 2.57 -20.92 -11.55
N TRP A 347 2.63 -20.85 -10.22
CA TRP A 347 1.43 -20.80 -9.40
C TRP A 347 0.64 -19.53 -9.66
N ASN A 348 -0.67 -19.62 -9.47
CA ASN A 348 -1.48 -18.42 -9.43
C ASN A 348 -1.12 -17.58 -8.19
N ILE A 349 -1.17 -16.24 -8.31
CA ILE A 349 -0.85 -15.31 -7.23
C ILE A 349 -1.60 -15.65 -5.94
N GLU A 350 -2.90 -15.95 -6.02
CA GLU A 350 -3.71 -16.35 -4.86
C GLU A 350 -3.14 -17.57 -4.13
N VAL A 351 -2.71 -18.57 -4.90
CA VAL A 351 -2.19 -19.84 -4.37
C VAL A 351 -0.84 -19.64 -3.68
N ALA A 352 0.04 -18.82 -4.28
CA ALA A 352 1.33 -18.49 -3.69
C ALA A 352 1.19 -17.64 -2.42
N LEU A 353 0.35 -16.60 -2.45
CA LEU A 353 0.20 -15.67 -1.33
C LEU A 353 -0.56 -16.26 -0.13
N ARG A 354 -1.36 -17.30 -0.36
CA ARG A 354 -2.10 -18.04 0.68
C ARG A 354 -1.40 -19.32 1.18
N LEU A 355 -0.13 -19.52 0.84
CA LEU A 355 0.65 -20.65 1.35
C LEU A 355 0.64 -20.65 2.89
N ASP A 356 0.16 -21.73 3.51
CA ASP A 356 0.10 -21.89 4.97
C ASP A 356 1.36 -22.59 5.50
N VAL A 357 2.24 -21.80 6.10
CA VAL A 357 3.50 -22.23 6.73
C VAL A 357 3.38 -22.47 8.23
N SER A 358 2.17 -22.53 8.79
CA SER A 358 1.97 -22.78 10.23
C SER A 358 2.50 -24.14 10.69
N ASP A 359 2.56 -25.09 9.78
CA ASP A 359 3.10 -26.43 9.99
C ASP A 359 3.82 -26.87 8.70
N THR A 360 5.08 -27.27 8.82
CA THR A 360 5.89 -27.79 7.71
C THR A 360 5.17 -28.91 6.96
N GLY A 361 4.50 -29.82 7.68
CA GLY A 361 3.76 -30.90 7.07
C GLY A 361 2.61 -30.42 6.19
N LYS A 362 2.02 -29.24 6.43
CA LYS A 362 0.88 -28.73 5.63
C LYS A 362 1.29 -28.24 4.25
N TRP A 363 2.48 -27.68 4.08
CA TRP A 363 2.87 -27.05 2.81
C TRP A 363 4.01 -27.75 2.08
N VAL A 364 4.74 -28.66 2.72
CA VAL A 364 5.80 -29.43 2.09
C VAL A 364 5.72 -30.90 2.48
N THR A 365 5.92 -31.77 1.49
CA THR A 365 6.09 -33.22 1.70
C THR A 365 7.31 -33.73 0.94
N PRO A 366 8.04 -34.73 1.45
CA PRO A 366 9.08 -35.41 0.68
C PRO A 366 8.50 -35.91 -0.66
N HIS A 367 9.30 -35.83 -1.73
CA HIS A 367 8.88 -36.40 -3.00
C HIS A 367 8.94 -37.95 -2.92
N PRO A 368 7.96 -38.68 -3.49
CA PRO A 368 7.81 -40.11 -3.25
C PRO A 368 8.88 -41.01 -3.87
N ILE A 369 9.68 -40.48 -4.81
CA ILE A 369 10.66 -41.25 -5.59
C ILE A 369 12.07 -40.68 -5.37
N ASP A 370 12.26 -39.41 -5.69
CA ASP A 370 13.53 -38.70 -5.55
C ASP A 370 13.70 -38.04 -4.15
N PRO A 371 14.68 -38.46 -3.32
CA PRO A 371 14.91 -37.88 -1.99
C PRO A 371 15.47 -36.45 -2.01
N ASP A 372 16.02 -35.98 -3.14
CA ASP A 372 16.54 -34.62 -3.28
C ASP A 372 15.45 -33.60 -3.64
N LEU A 373 14.21 -34.07 -3.83
CA LEU A 373 13.04 -33.27 -4.18
C LEU A 373 12.02 -33.22 -3.04
N VAL A 374 11.31 -32.11 -2.99
CA VAL A 374 10.11 -31.94 -2.17
C VAL A 374 8.95 -31.46 -3.03
N VAL A 375 7.75 -31.82 -2.62
CA VAL A 375 6.49 -31.36 -3.20
C VAL A 375 5.92 -30.28 -2.29
N LEU A 376 5.86 -29.05 -2.81
CA LEU A 376 5.15 -27.95 -2.20
C LEU A 376 3.66 -28.06 -2.51
N ARG A 377 2.81 -27.71 -1.55
CA ARG A 377 1.36 -27.76 -1.71
C ARG A 377 0.66 -26.54 -1.12
N SER A 378 -0.36 -26.05 -1.81
CA SER A 378 -1.20 -24.93 -1.36
C SER A 378 -2.63 -25.08 -1.87
N VAL A 379 -3.57 -24.40 -1.22
CA VAL A 379 -5.01 -24.50 -1.49
C VAL A 379 -5.46 -23.34 -2.37
N LYS A 380 -6.21 -23.63 -3.44
CA LYS A 380 -6.85 -22.62 -4.30
C LYS A 380 -8.31 -22.43 -3.90
N THR A 381 -8.62 -21.35 -3.19
CA THR A 381 -9.95 -21.18 -2.59
C THR A 381 -11.05 -20.98 -3.62
N ARG A 382 -10.81 -20.18 -4.67
CA ARG A 382 -11.78 -19.97 -5.75
C ARG A 382 -12.13 -21.23 -6.54
N ALA A 383 -11.29 -22.26 -6.44
CA ALA A 383 -11.53 -23.57 -7.04
C ALA A 383 -12.00 -24.57 -5.96
N LYS A 384 -12.85 -24.13 -5.01
CA LYS A 384 -13.43 -24.97 -3.95
C LYS A 384 -12.38 -25.74 -3.13
N GLY A 385 -11.21 -25.16 -2.94
CA GLY A 385 -10.14 -25.77 -2.14
C GLY A 385 -9.26 -26.78 -2.88
N VAL A 386 -9.29 -26.80 -4.22
CA VAL A 386 -8.38 -27.64 -5.01
C VAL A 386 -6.92 -27.40 -4.62
N MET A 387 -6.23 -28.48 -4.33
CA MET A 387 -4.80 -28.48 -4.05
C MET A 387 -3.99 -28.17 -5.31
N GLN A 388 -2.93 -27.39 -5.15
CA GLN A 388 -1.96 -27.10 -6.18
C GLN A 388 -0.60 -27.59 -5.69
N TYR A 389 0.20 -28.11 -6.61
CA TYR A 389 1.49 -28.71 -6.30
C TYR A 389 2.60 -28.01 -7.08
N ALA A 390 3.80 -27.97 -6.53
CA ALA A 390 5.02 -27.61 -7.23
C ALA A 390 6.18 -28.46 -6.71
N VAL A 391 7.05 -28.92 -7.60
CA VAL A 391 8.24 -29.69 -7.21
C VAL A 391 9.42 -28.74 -7.03
N SER A 392 10.22 -28.95 -5.99
CA SER A 392 11.39 -28.13 -5.69
C SER A 392 12.57 -29.00 -5.28
N LYS A 393 13.77 -28.63 -5.72
CA LYS A 393 15.03 -29.21 -5.23
C LYS A 393 15.34 -28.72 -3.83
N LEU A 394 15.85 -29.60 -2.98
CA LEU A 394 16.30 -29.26 -1.63
C LEU A 394 17.63 -28.49 -1.65
N GLY A 395 18.59 -28.89 -2.47
CA GLY A 395 19.94 -28.34 -2.47
C GLY A 395 20.13 -26.99 -3.18
N ASP A 396 19.19 -26.58 -4.04
CA ASP A 396 19.33 -25.35 -4.82
C ASP A 396 18.73 -24.14 -4.09
N VAL A 397 19.60 -23.21 -3.68
CA VAL A 397 19.24 -21.99 -2.94
C VAL A 397 18.24 -21.08 -3.67
N ASN A 398 18.04 -21.25 -4.97
CA ASN A 398 17.13 -20.42 -5.77
C ASN A 398 15.80 -21.13 -6.09
N HIS A 399 15.63 -22.38 -5.67
CA HIS A 399 14.41 -23.13 -5.90
C HIS A 399 13.29 -22.74 -4.92
N PRO A 400 12.01 -22.99 -5.28
CA PRO A 400 10.84 -22.56 -4.51
C PRO A 400 10.88 -22.86 -3.01
N TYR A 401 11.28 -24.07 -2.61
CA TYR A 401 11.41 -24.44 -1.20
C TYR A 401 12.39 -23.53 -0.45
N GLN A 402 13.57 -23.30 -1.03
CA GLN A 402 14.60 -22.46 -0.43
C GLN A 402 14.21 -20.98 -0.41
N ILE A 403 13.39 -20.52 -1.37
CA ILE A 403 12.81 -19.16 -1.34
C ILE A 403 11.87 -19.01 -0.14
N ILE A 404 10.99 -20.00 0.11
CA ILE A 404 10.11 -19.97 1.29
C ILE A 404 10.93 -20.03 2.58
N GLN A 405 11.88 -20.97 2.70
CA GLN A 405 12.76 -21.06 3.87
C GLN A 405 13.49 -19.75 4.14
N ARG A 406 13.97 -19.08 3.09
CA ARG A 406 14.57 -17.74 3.21
C ARG A 406 13.56 -16.70 3.68
N ALA A 407 12.37 -16.65 3.10
CA ALA A 407 11.30 -15.74 3.53
C ALA A 407 10.96 -15.94 5.01
N LEU A 408 10.85 -17.19 5.47
CA LEU A 408 10.64 -17.51 6.89
C LEU A 408 11.80 -17.01 7.76
N SER A 409 13.03 -17.31 7.36
CA SER A 409 14.24 -16.90 8.11
C SER A 409 14.34 -15.38 8.27
N ILE A 410 14.17 -14.60 7.20
CA ILE A 410 14.26 -13.13 7.28
C ILE A 410 13.05 -12.48 7.97
N THR A 411 11.90 -13.17 8.01
CA THR A 411 10.69 -12.68 8.68
C THR A 411 10.55 -13.16 10.12
N GLU A 412 11.43 -14.03 10.62
CA GLU A 412 11.37 -14.55 11.98
C GLU A 412 11.31 -13.45 13.06
N PRO A 413 12.09 -12.35 12.97
CA PRO A 413 11.91 -11.17 13.81
C PRO A 413 10.45 -10.69 13.96
N LEU A 414 9.73 -10.63 12.84
CA LEU A 414 8.34 -10.18 12.78
C LEU A 414 7.39 -11.23 13.38
N ARG A 415 7.67 -12.52 13.14
CA ARG A 415 6.89 -13.63 13.68
C ARG A 415 6.97 -13.69 15.19
N VAL A 416 8.15 -13.49 15.76
CA VAL A 416 8.35 -13.41 17.22
C VAL A 416 7.45 -12.31 17.79
N CYS A 417 7.45 -11.11 17.21
CA CYS A 417 6.58 -10.02 17.66
C CYS A 417 5.09 -10.38 17.61
N LEU A 418 4.62 -11.01 16.53
CA LEU A 418 3.23 -11.46 16.41
C LEU A 418 2.86 -12.51 17.46
N ARG A 419 3.77 -13.45 17.77
CA ARG A 419 3.56 -14.46 18.82
C ARG A 419 3.52 -13.82 20.21
N THR A 420 4.44 -12.89 20.50
CA THR A 420 4.45 -12.13 21.77
C THR A 420 3.17 -11.33 21.93
N GLU A 421 2.72 -10.62 20.89
CA GLU A 421 1.46 -9.86 20.91
C GLU A 421 0.26 -10.78 21.20
N LEU A 422 0.22 -11.96 20.56
CA LEU A 422 -0.83 -12.94 20.80
C LEU A 422 -0.81 -13.46 22.25
N ALA A 423 0.38 -13.71 22.82
CA ALA A 423 0.53 -14.10 24.22
C ALA A 423 0.06 -13.01 25.18
N THR A 424 0.45 -11.75 24.94
CA THR A 424 -0.01 -10.60 25.74
C THR A 424 -1.53 -10.44 25.69
N ILE A 425 -2.15 -10.60 24.51
CA ILE A 425 -3.63 -10.57 24.41
C ILE A 425 -4.25 -11.71 25.23
N ALA A 426 -3.67 -12.91 25.20
CA ALA A 426 -4.18 -14.05 25.95
C ALA A 426 -4.05 -13.87 27.47
N GLU A 427 -3.02 -13.15 27.95
CA GLU A 427 -2.85 -12.79 29.36
C GLU A 427 -3.81 -11.68 29.81
N MET A 428 -4.01 -10.66 28.96
CA MET A 428 -4.84 -9.49 29.29
C MET A 428 -6.34 -9.77 29.25
N TYR A 429 -6.79 -10.72 28.44
CA TYR A 429 -8.20 -11.01 28.21
C TYR A 429 -8.51 -12.49 28.46
N GLN A 430 -9.51 -12.77 29.29
CA GLN A 430 -10.07 -14.11 29.43
C GLN A 430 -11.01 -14.42 28.26
N GLN A 431 -11.11 -15.69 27.86
CA GLN A 431 -12.06 -16.09 26.83
C GLN A 431 -13.49 -16.14 27.37
N PRO A 432 -14.51 -15.82 26.55
CA PRO A 432 -14.43 -15.41 25.16
C PRO A 432 -13.93 -13.97 24.99
N TYR A 433 -13.11 -13.72 23.96
CA TYR A 433 -12.59 -12.39 23.69
C TYR A 433 -13.71 -11.44 23.23
N PRO A 434 -13.63 -10.14 23.57
CA PRO A 434 -14.43 -9.11 22.90
C PRO A 434 -14.25 -9.21 21.38
N ARG A 435 -15.30 -8.89 20.60
CA ARG A 435 -15.34 -9.10 19.14
C ARG A 435 -14.13 -8.52 18.40
N GLU A 436 -13.68 -7.33 18.78
CA GLU A 436 -12.51 -6.69 18.19
C GLU A 436 -11.21 -7.43 18.50
N ILE A 437 -11.03 -7.83 19.75
CA ILE A 437 -9.87 -8.59 20.20
C ILE A 437 -9.86 -9.94 19.48
N GLN A 438 -11.03 -10.57 19.31
CA GLN A 438 -11.17 -11.78 18.50
C GLN A 438 -10.76 -11.55 17.04
N SER A 439 -11.19 -10.46 16.41
CA SER A 439 -10.78 -10.10 15.04
C SER A 439 -9.26 -9.86 14.95
N ARG A 440 -8.66 -9.17 15.93
CA ARG A 440 -7.21 -8.95 15.99
C ARG A 440 -6.46 -10.28 16.15
N VAL A 441 -6.90 -11.15 17.06
CA VAL A 441 -6.33 -12.49 17.27
C VAL A 441 -6.41 -13.32 15.98
N ASN A 442 -7.56 -13.32 15.30
CA ASN A 442 -7.74 -14.03 14.03
C ASN A 442 -6.78 -13.49 12.96
N ARG A 443 -6.67 -12.16 12.82
CA ARG A 443 -5.74 -11.53 11.90
C ARG A 443 -4.28 -11.90 12.19
N ILE A 444 -3.85 -11.87 13.45
CA ILE A 444 -2.48 -12.25 13.84
C ILE A 444 -2.23 -13.73 13.50
N LYS A 445 -3.18 -14.62 13.81
CA LYS A 445 -3.10 -16.04 13.46
C LYS A 445 -2.98 -16.25 11.95
N ASP A 446 -3.74 -15.51 11.15
CA ASP A 446 -3.67 -15.59 9.69
C ASP A 446 -2.35 -15.04 9.14
N MET A 447 -1.82 -13.96 9.73
CA MET A 447 -0.49 -13.44 9.38
C MET A 447 0.62 -14.46 9.67
N LEU A 448 0.56 -15.14 10.82
CA LEU A 448 1.55 -16.16 11.19
C LEU A 448 1.57 -17.36 10.22
N LYS A 449 0.45 -17.66 9.55
CA LYS A 449 0.38 -18.69 8.51
C LYS A 449 1.08 -18.30 7.22
N SER A 450 1.28 -17.02 6.92
CA SER A 450 1.84 -16.61 5.63
C SER A 450 3.36 -16.45 5.70
N PRO A 451 4.14 -16.87 4.68
CA PRO A 451 5.57 -16.60 4.60
C PRO A 451 5.90 -15.14 4.25
N TRP A 452 4.92 -14.34 3.84
CA TRP A 452 5.13 -13.05 3.18
C TRP A 452 4.94 -11.84 4.10
N LEU A 453 5.54 -11.88 5.29
CA LEU A 453 5.48 -10.79 6.26
C LEU A 453 6.51 -9.70 5.96
N TYR A 454 6.16 -8.45 6.23
CA TYR A 454 7.11 -7.34 6.10
C TYR A 454 6.89 -6.26 7.16
N PHE A 455 7.91 -5.42 7.36
CA PHE A 455 7.79 -4.24 8.19
C PHE A 455 7.13 -3.09 7.44
N ASN A 456 6.00 -2.59 7.95
CA ASN A 456 5.28 -1.49 7.33
C ASN A 456 5.98 -0.15 7.60
N THR A 457 6.67 0.37 6.58
CA THR A 457 7.39 1.65 6.67
C THR A 457 6.47 2.88 6.73
N ASN A 458 5.22 2.72 6.32
CA ASN A 458 4.21 3.76 6.35
C ASN A 458 3.59 3.91 7.73
N GLU A 459 3.43 2.80 8.45
CA GLU A 459 2.84 2.73 9.78
C GLU A 459 3.81 2.01 10.73
N ILE A 460 4.74 2.79 11.28
CA ILE A 460 5.86 2.27 12.07
C ILE A 460 5.30 1.49 13.27
N GLY A 461 5.68 0.22 13.37
CA GLY A 461 5.19 -0.73 14.38
C GLY A 461 4.10 -1.67 13.91
N ARG A 462 3.59 -1.48 12.69
CA ARG A 462 2.71 -2.46 12.08
C ARG A 462 3.50 -3.43 11.22
N ILE A 463 3.14 -4.68 11.36
CA ILE A 463 3.59 -5.76 10.50
C ILE A 463 2.58 -5.86 9.36
N GLY A 464 3.08 -5.79 8.13
CA GLY A 464 2.30 -5.96 6.91
C GLY A 464 2.35 -7.39 6.41
N LEU A 465 1.40 -7.71 5.55
CA LEU A 465 1.27 -9.00 4.87
C LEU A 465 1.17 -8.74 3.36
N VAL A 466 1.91 -9.51 2.56
CA VAL A 466 1.73 -9.54 1.11
C VAL A 466 0.57 -10.48 0.80
N ASP A 467 -0.62 -9.92 0.56
CA ASP A 467 -1.86 -10.66 0.32
C ASP A 467 -2.37 -10.54 -1.12
N THR A 468 -3.55 -11.09 -1.41
CA THR A 468 -4.13 -11.06 -2.76
C THR A 468 -4.60 -9.68 -3.22
N GLY A 469 -4.86 -8.75 -2.29
CA GLY A 469 -5.26 -7.39 -2.59
C GLY A 469 -4.16 -6.58 -3.27
N ILE A 470 -2.90 -7.01 -3.11
CA ILE A 470 -1.73 -6.27 -3.58
C ILE A 470 -1.09 -6.79 -4.89
N SER A 471 -1.89 -7.47 -5.72
CA SER A 471 -1.42 -7.98 -7.02
C SER A 471 -0.87 -6.89 -7.95
N TRP A 472 -1.41 -5.66 -7.83
CA TRP A 472 -0.96 -4.52 -8.63
C TRP A 472 0.42 -4.01 -8.17
N GLU A 473 0.72 -4.03 -6.87
CA GLU A 473 2.03 -3.66 -6.32
C GLU A 473 3.11 -4.63 -6.78
N LEU A 474 2.82 -5.94 -6.83
CA LEU A 474 3.75 -6.92 -7.40
C LEU A 474 4.07 -6.61 -8.87
N THR A 475 3.07 -6.17 -9.64
CA THR A 475 3.27 -5.75 -11.05
C THR A 475 4.11 -4.48 -11.15
N ILE A 476 3.90 -3.52 -10.24
CA ILE A 476 4.76 -2.32 -10.17
C ILE A 476 6.19 -2.68 -9.78
N ALA A 477 6.37 -3.57 -8.81
CA ALA A 477 7.69 -4.04 -8.40
C ALA A 477 8.42 -4.74 -9.55
N LEU A 478 7.71 -5.59 -10.31
CA LEU A 478 8.22 -6.22 -11.51
C LEU A 478 8.66 -5.18 -12.55
N ARG A 479 7.83 -4.17 -12.84
CA ARG A 479 8.18 -3.14 -13.84
C ARG A 479 9.37 -2.31 -13.41
N ALA A 480 9.42 -1.87 -12.15
CA ALA A 480 10.55 -1.13 -11.63
C ALA A 480 11.85 -1.95 -11.71
N LEU A 481 11.75 -3.27 -11.46
CA LEU A 481 12.86 -4.21 -11.65
C LEU A 481 13.28 -4.31 -13.12
N LEU A 482 12.35 -4.41 -14.05
CA LEU A 482 12.66 -4.47 -15.49
C LEU A 482 13.28 -3.15 -16.00
N GLU A 483 12.75 -1.99 -15.59
CA GLU A 483 13.33 -0.67 -15.90
C GLU A 483 14.79 -0.59 -15.38
N LYS A 484 15.05 -1.03 -14.14
CA LYS A 484 16.40 -1.05 -13.55
C LYS A 484 17.39 -1.90 -14.34
N HIS A 485 16.92 -3.01 -14.92
CA HIS A 485 17.74 -3.94 -15.72
C HIS A 485 17.73 -3.64 -17.23
N GLY A 486 17.16 -2.51 -17.66
CA GLY A 486 17.14 -2.09 -19.06
C GLY A 486 16.26 -2.97 -19.96
N HIS A 487 15.18 -3.52 -19.40
CA HIS A 487 14.20 -4.36 -20.10
C HIS A 487 12.89 -3.61 -20.33
N ASP A 488 12.99 -2.40 -20.90
CA ASP A 488 11.84 -1.54 -21.19
C ASP A 488 10.85 -2.20 -22.19
N ASP A 489 11.35 -3.09 -23.04
CA ASP A 489 10.58 -3.91 -23.99
C ASP A 489 9.64 -4.91 -23.30
N LEU A 490 9.83 -5.17 -22.01
CA LEU A 490 9.06 -6.15 -21.22
C LEU A 490 8.09 -5.49 -20.23
N LEU A 491 7.97 -4.16 -20.22
CA LEU A 491 7.11 -3.45 -19.26
C LEU A 491 5.60 -3.69 -19.46
N TRP A 492 5.21 -4.26 -20.61
CA TRP A 492 3.85 -4.73 -20.84
C TRP A 492 3.51 -5.94 -19.95
N MET A 493 4.51 -6.72 -19.52
CA MET A 493 4.30 -7.91 -18.71
C MET A 493 3.71 -7.57 -17.35
N THR A 494 2.89 -8.50 -16.88
CA THR A 494 2.26 -8.54 -15.56
C THR A 494 2.68 -9.81 -14.85
N VAL A 495 2.43 -9.87 -13.54
CA VAL A 495 2.75 -11.06 -12.75
C VAL A 495 1.89 -12.27 -13.16
N SER A 496 0.71 -12.05 -13.72
CA SER A 496 -0.14 -13.12 -14.25
C SER A 496 0.52 -13.84 -15.43
N ASP A 497 1.32 -13.14 -16.23
CA ASP A 497 1.99 -13.70 -17.40
C ASP A 497 3.08 -14.71 -17.02
N PHE A 498 3.54 -14.73 -15.75
CA PHE A 498 4.48 -15.74 -15.27
C PHE A 498 3.89 -17.14 -15.33
N ARG A 499 2.61 -17.26 -14.97
CA ARG A 499 1.90 -18.54 -15.03
C ARG A 499 1.75 -19.00 -16.48
N ASP A 500 1.43 -18.08 -17.37
CA ASP A 500 1.22 -18.39 -18.78
C ASP A 500 2.53 -18.82 -19.45
N GLY A 501 3.62 -18.10 -19.17
CA GLY A 501 4.98 -18.46 -19.59
C GLY A 501 5.41 -19.82 -19.04
N TYR A 502 5.14 -20.11 -17.77
CA TYR A 502 5.47 -21.40 -17.14
C TYR A 502 4.71 -22.57 -17.78
N ILE A 503 3.39 -22.45 -17.95
CA ILE A 503 2.56 -23.47 -18.59
C ILE A 503 3.06 -23.73 -20.02
N SER A 504 3.41 -22.66 -20.73
CA SER A 504 4.02 -22.69 -22.07
C SER A 504 5.34 -23.47 -22.08
N ASP A 505 6.24 -23.18 -21.15
CA ASP A 505 7.55 -23.84 -21.06
C ASP A 505 7.40 -25.34 -20.75
N VAL A 506 6.57 -25.69 -19.76
CA VAL A 506 6.29 -27.10 -19.42
C VAL A 506 5.65 -27.86 -20.59
N TYR A 507 4.71 -27.22 -21.31
CA TYR A 507 4.11 -27.81 -22.50
C TYR A 507 5.16 -28.08 -23.58
N ALA A 508 6.05 -27.12 -23.85
CA ALA A 508 7.13 -27.31 -24.83
C ALA A 508 8.13 -28.38 -24.39
N ALA A 509 8.58 -28.34 -23.13
CA ALA A 509 9.58 -29.27 -22.56
C ALA A 509 9.08 -30.72 -22.51
N SER A 510 7.77 -30.92 -22.30
CA SER A 510 7.15 -32.25 -22.32
C SER A 510 6.90 -32.81 -23.73
N GLY A 511 7.37 -32.14 -24.78
CA GLY A 511 7.09 -32.54 -26.15
C GLY A 511 5.64 -32.28 -26.57
N HIS A 512 5.02 -31.23 -26.02
CA HIS A 512 3.63 -30.81 -26.30
C HIS A 512 2.56 -31.76 -25.74
N GLN A 513 2.81 -32.34 -24.56
CA GLN A 513 1.84 -33.18 -23.87
C GLN A 513 0.85 -32.35 -23.06
N TYR A 514 -0.43 -32.35 -23.46
CA TYR A 514 -1.49 -31.58 -22.79
C TYR A 514 -1.70 -31.97 -21.33
N ILE A 515 -1.54 -33.25 -20.98
CA ILE A 515 -1.74 -33.73 -19.60
C ILE A 515 -0.68 -33.13 -18.66
N VAL A 516 0.58 -33.08 -19.09
CA VAL A 516 1.67 -32.48 -18.30
C VAL A 516 1.44 -30.99 -18.10
N ALA A 517 1.03 -30.27 -19.15
CA ALA A 517 0.68 -28.86 -19.06
C ALA A 517 -0.58 -28.61 -18.20
N GLN A 518 -1.56 -29.51 -18.24
CA GLN A 518 -2.76 -29.44 -17.40
C GLN A 518 -2.42 -29.60 -15.91
N LEU A 519 -1.54 -30.56 -15.60
CA LEU A 519 -1.02 -30.79 -14.25
C LEU A 519 -0.23 -29.57 -13.75
N ALA A 520 0.67 -29.04 -14.57
CA ALA A 520 1.45 -27.84 -14.25
C ALA A 520 0.57 -26.60 -14.05
N ALA A 521 -0.49 -26.45 -14.85
CA ALA A 521 -1.46 -25.39 -14.69
C ALA A 521 -2.37 -25.59 -13.46
N GLY A 522 -2.46 -26.81 -12.92
CA GLY A 522 -3.40 -27.17 -11.87
C GLY A 522 -4.86 -26.96 -12.28
N HIS A 523 -5.20 -27.31 -13.55
CA HIS A 523 -6.56 -27.23 -14.07
C HIS A 523 -7.25 -28.59 -14.04
N GLU A 524 -8.47 -28.65 -13.52
CA GLU A 524 -9.30 -29.87 -13.58
C GLU A 524 -9.74 -30.21 -15.01
N ASN A 525 -9.92 -29.20 -15.86
CA ASN A 525 -10.46 -29.37 -17.21
C ASN A 525 -9.50 -28.84 -18.30
N ILE A 526 -9.27 -29.67 -19.33
CA ILE A 526 -8.49 -29.32 -20.52
C ILE A 526 -9.06 -28.11 -21.28
N LYS A 527 -10.37 -27.82 -21.19
CA LYS A 527 -11.01 -26.64 -21.80
C LYS A 527 -10.39 -25.35 -21.26
N SER A 528 -10.09 -25.29 -19.97
CA SER A 528 -9.40 -24.14 -19.37
C SER A 528 -7.98 -24.03 -19.88
N LEU A 529 -7.26 -25.16 -20.02
CA LEU A 529 -5.92 -25.20 -20.60
C LEU A 529 -5.91 -24.75 -22.07
N ARG A 530 -6.94 -25.10 -22.86
CA ARG A 530 -7.07 -24.64 -24.25
C ARG A 530 -7.07 -23.12 -24.34
N HIS A 531 -7.64 -22.38 -23.39
CA HIS A 531 -7.55 -20.92 -23.41
C HIS A 531 -6.10 -20.42 -23.36
N TYR A 532 -5.25 -21.06 -22.55
CA TYR A 532 -3.82 -20.73 -22.44
C TYR A 532 -3.00 -21.20 -23.65
N LEU A 533 -3.35 -22.35 -24.23
CA LEU A 533 -2.62 -22.93 -25.37
C LEU A 533 -3.13 -22.48 -26.74
N ASN A 534 -4.35 -21.95 -26.86
CA ASN A 534 -4.99 -21.64 -28.15
C ASN A 534 -4.37 -20.45 -28.90
N ASN A 535 -3.35 -19.81 -28.35
CA ASN A 535 -2.59 -18.77 -29.02
C ASN A 535 -1.86 -19.34 -30.25
N ALA A 536 -1.93 -18.61 -31.38
CA ALA A 536 -1.60 -19.08 -32.73
C ALA A 536 -0.20 -19.72 -32.87
N LEU A 537 0.76 -19.33 -32.02
CA LEU A 537 2.10 -19.89 -31.96
C LEU A 537 2.13 -21.40 -31.67
N TRP A 538 1.22 -21.89 -30.82
CA TRP A 538 1.17 -23.30 -30.42
C TRP A 538 0.53 -24.18 -31.48
N ARG A 539 -0.50 -23.69 -32.15
CA ARG A 539 -1.08 -24.39 -33.31
C ARG A 539 0.01 -24.58 -34.36
N ASN A 540 0.75 -23.52 -34.71
CA ASN A 540 1.78 -23.62 -35.74
C ASN A 540 2.92 -24.60 -35.39
N LYS A 541 3.35 -24.67 -34.12
CA LYS A 541 4.40 -25.62 -33.69
C LYS A 541 3.91 -27.06 -33.57
N SER A 542 2.74 -27.28 -32.96
CA SER A 542 2.14 -28.62 -32.85
C SER A 542 1.81 -29.20 -34.22
N PHE A 543 1.21 -28.40 -35.13
CA PHE A 543 0.99 -28.81 -36.51
C PHE A 543 2.28 -29.20 -37.22
N LYS A 544 3.38 -28.46 -37.03
CA LYS A 544 4.67 -28.79 -37.66
C LYS A 544 5.26 -30.10 -37.14
N SER A 545 5.15 -30.38 -35.83
CA SER A 545 5.59 -31.65 -35.25
C SER A 545 4.71 -32.82 -35.66
N THR A 546 3.38 -32.68 -35.62
CA THR A 546 2.45 -33.70 -36.10
C THR A 546 2.66 -34.00 -37.58
N ARG A 547 2.87 -32.95 -38.40
CA ARG A 547 3.15 -33.12 -39.83
C ARG A 547 4.47 -33.86 -40.06
N ARG A 548 5.54 -33.53 -39.32
CA ARG A 548 6.81 -34.29 -39.39
C ARG A 548 6.64 -35.76 -39.00
N PHE A 549 5.85 -36.05 -37.96
CA PHE A 549 5.56 -37.43 -37.57
C PHE A 549 4.75 -38.15 -38.64
N GLN A 550 3.69 -37.53 -39.17
CA GLN A 550 2.90 -38.07 -40.27
C GLN A 550 3.76 -38.32 -41.51
N ASP A 551 4.60 -37.36 -41.92
CA ASP A 551 5.52 -37.48 -43.04
C ASP A 551 6.49 -38.67 -42.83
N ALA A 552 7.04 -38.82 -41.62
CA ALA A 552 7.92 -39.94 -41.27
C ALA A 552 7.19 -41.29 -41.27
N LEU A 553 5.98 -41.35 -40.70
CA LEU A 553 5.13 -42.54 -40.65
C LEU A 553 4.74 -43.00 -42.06
N PHE A 554 4.26 -42.08 -42.92
CA PHE A 554 3.89 -42.40 -44.29
C PHE A 554 5.10 -42.78 -45.15
N LYS A 555 6.26 -42.17 -44.91
CA LYS A 555 7.52 -42.60 -45.55
C LYS A 555 7.93 -44.02 -45.14
N LEU A 556 7.61 -44.43 -43.91
CA LEU A 556 7.83 -45.80 -43.41
C LEU A 556 6.84 -46.79 -44.02
N ILE A 557 5.55 -46.42 -44.12
CA ILE A 557 4.51 -47.25 -44.73
C ILE A 557 4.77 -47.44 -46.23
N GLY A 558 5.09 -46.36 -46.95
CA GLY A 558 5.35 -46.41 -48.39
C GLY A 558 6.65 -47.12 -48.81
N LYS A 559 7.50 -47.50 -47.85
CA LYS A 559 8.71 -48.31 -48.08
C LYS A 559 8.51 -49.80 -47.82
N ARG A 560 7.33 -50.23 -47.37
CA ARG A 560 7.04 -51.67 -47.31
C ARG A 560 6.86 -52.18 -48.74
N PRO A 561 7.69 -53.14 -49.21
CA PRO A 561 7.41 -53.82 -50.46
C PRO A 561 6.06 -54.52 -50.33
N VAL A 562 5.20 -54.33 -51.32
CA VAL A 562 3.87 -54.95 -51.42
C VAL A 562 4.03 -56.44 -51.63
#